data_AF-A0A154P475-F1
#
_entry.id   AF-A0A154P475-F1
#
_cell.length_a   1.000
_cell.length_b   1.000
_cell.length_c   1.000
_cell.angle_alpha   90.00
_cell.angle_beta   90.00
_cell.angle_gamma   90.00
#
_symmetry.space_group_name_H-M   'P 1'
#
loop_
_entity.id
_entity.type
_entity.pdbx_description
1 polymer ?
#
loop_
_entity_poly.entity_id
_entity_poly.type
_entity_poly.pdbx_seq_one_letter_code
_entity_poly.pdbx_strand_id
1 'polypeptide(L)'
;MWLQHDGCPAHYARSLRDALNEFYLNTPRSPDLTPLDFFLWGALKNAVCQEVPTTPENMEERIIAACARISLETIRRDVAIRRLQLCIDANGHHFEHLL
;
A
#
# COMPACT_ATOMS: atom_id res chain seq x y z
N MET A 1 6.67 -13.30 -10.66
CA MET A 1 6.54 -11.93 -10.13
C MET A 1 5.98 -12.01 -8.71
N TRP A 2 6.14 -10.99 -7.84
CA TRP A 2 5.58 -10.99 -6.48
C TRP A 2 4.42 -10.00 -6.39
N LEU A 3 3.37 -10.35 -5.67
CA LEU A 3 2.22 -9.50 -5.41
C LEU A 3 1.98 -9.46 -3.89
N GLN A 4 1.81 -8.27 -3.35
CA GLN A 4 1.57 -8.06 -1.92
C GLN A 4 0.27 -7.26 -1.75
N HIS A 5 -0.71 -7.89 -1.12
CA HIS A 5 -1.99 -7.29 -0.72
C HIS A 5 -2.08 -7.17 0.79
N ASP A 6 -2.99 -6.32 1.26
CA ASP A 6 -3.40 -6.29 2.66
C ASP A 6 -4.19 -7.56 3.06
N GLY A 7 -4.53 -7.66 4.35
CA GLY A 7 -5.28 -8.78 4.89
C GLY A 7 -6.79 -8.76 4.62
N CYS A 8 -7.31 -7.89 3.73
CA CYS A 8 -8.74 -7.75 3.51
C CYS A 8 -9.38 -9.10 3.05
N PRO A 9 -10.50 -9.55 3.66
CA PRO A 9 -11.12 -10.82 3.29
C PRO A 9 -11.49 -10.96 1.80
N ALA A 10 -11.84 -9.84 1.14
CA ALA A 10 -12.12 -9.83 -0.29
C ALA A 10 -10.90 -10.24 -1.13
N HIS A 11 -9.69 -9.83 -0.71
CA HIS A 11 -8.43 -10.24 -1.32
C HIS A 11 -8.04 -11.69 -1.00
N TYR A 12 -8.81 -12.36 -0.13
CA TYR A 12 -8.64 -13.76 0.23
C TYR A 12 -9.83 -14.63 -0.20
N ALA A 13 -10.63 -14.18 -1.16
CA ALA A 13 -11.63 -15.04 -1.80
C ALA A 13 -10.93 -16.22 -2.49
N ARG A 14 -11.55 -17.41 -2.42
CA ARG A 14 -10.98 -18.65 -3.00
C ARG A 14 -10.71 -18.51 -4.50
N SER A 15 -11.70 -18.03 -5.24
CA SER A 15 -11.61 -17.78 -6.68
C SER A 15 -10.45 -16.85 -7.05
N LEU A 16 -10.24 -15.78 -6.27
CA LEU A 16 -9.15 -14.83 -6.48
C LEU A 16 -7.79 -15.49 -6.24
N ARG A 17 -7.65 -16.28 -5.16
CA ARG A 17 -6.40 -17.00 -4.88
C ARG A 17 -6.06 -18.02 -5.95
N ASP A 18 -7.05 -18.77 -6.41
CA ASP A 18 -6.84 -19.81 -7.41
C ASP A 18 -6.29 -19.19 -8.70
N ALA A 19 -6.83 -18.02 -9.10
CA ALA A 19 -6.30 -17.25 -10.23
C ALA A 19 -4.92 -16.63 -9.98
N LEU A 20 -4.68 -16.07 -8.78
CA LEU A 20 -3.43 -15.36 -8.48
C LEU A 20 -2.24 -16.30 -8.24
N ASN A 21 -2.47 -17.49 -7.68
CA ASN A 21 -1.42 -18.48 -7.40
C ASN A 21 -0.76 -19.04 -8.66
N GLU A 22 -1.39 -18.90 -9.83
CA GLU A 22 -0.79 -19.26 -11.12
C GLU A 22 0.39 -18.36 -11.48
N PHE A 23 0.39 -17.10 -11.01
CA PHE A 23 1.35 -16.07 -11.44
C PHE A 23 2.20 -15.49 -10.30
N TYR A 24 1.72 -15.58 -9.06
CA TYR A 24 2.31 -14.94 -7.90
C TYR A 24 2.43 -15.90 -6.71
N LEU A 25 3.53 -15.77 -5.97
CA LEU A 25 3.71 -16.48 -4.71
C LEU A 25 2.93 -15.78 -3.58
N ASN A 26 2.40 -16.56 -2.64
CA ASN A 26 1.70 -16.02 -1.48
C ASN A 26 2.70 -15.27 -0.57
N THR A 27 2.48 -13.97 -0.40
CA THR A 27 3.27 -13.10 0.49
C THR A 27 2.52 -12.81 1.79
N PRO A 28 3.24 -12.50 2.89
CA PRO A 28 2.63 -12.01 4.12
C PRO A 28 1.77 -10.77 3.86
N ARG A 29 0.54 -10.76 4.38
CA ARG A 29 -0.46 -9.71 4.10
C ARG A 29 -0.53 -8.68 5.21
N SER A 30 0.54 -7.92 5.37
CA SER A 30 0.61 -6.86 6.39
C SER A 30 0.56 -5.48 5.75
N PRO A 31 -0.41 -4.62 6.11
CA PRO A 31 -0.44 -3.24 5.63
C PRO A 31 0.82 -2.47 6.05
N ASP A 32 1.44 -2.84 7.18
CA ASP A 32 2.69 -2.25 7.64
C ASP A 32 3.88 -2.48 6.71
N LEU A 33 3.79 -3.47 5.83
CA LEU A 33 4.87 -3.81 4.91
C LEU A 33 4.53 -3.41 3.46
N THR A 34 3.32 -2.92 3.19
CA THR A 34 2.87 -2.59 1.85
C THR A 34 3.02 -1.09 1.60
N PRO A 35 3.85 -0.64 0.62
CA PRO A 35 4.03 0.78 0.33
C PRO A 35 2.74 1.52 -0.05
N LEU A 36 1.74 0.80 -0.57
CA LEU A 36 0.42 1.40 -0.79
C LEU A 36 -0.20 1.87 0.53
N ASP A 37 -0.15 1.03 1.56
CA ASP A 37 -0.81 1.28 2.83
C ASP A 37 -0.04 2.26 3.71
N PHE A 38 1.27 2.06 3.89
CA PHE A 38 2.03 2.94 4.78
C PHE A 38 2.40 4.30 4.18
N PHE A 39 2.29 4.46 2.86
CA PHE A 39 2.73 5.67 2.16
C PHE A 39 1.69 6.21 1.18
N LEU A 40 1.33 5.45 0.13
CA LEU A 40 0.58 5.99 -1.00
C LEU A 40 -0.78 6.56 -0.58
N TRP A 41 -1.56 5.81 0.22
CA TRP A 41 -2.89 6.26 0.64
C TRP A 41 -2.83 7.54 1.48
N GLY A 42 -1.84 7.66 2.36
CA GLY A 42 -1.61 8.89 3.14
C GLY A 42 -1.22 10.07 2.24
N ALA A 43 -0.31 9.85 1.29
CA ALA A 43 0.13 10.88 0.35
C ALA A 43 -1.01 11.36 -0.56
N LEU A 44 -1.77 10.43 -1.15
CA LEU A 44 -2.91 10.74 -2.01
C LEU A 44 -4.00 11.47 -1.22
N LYS A 45 -4.34 11.01 -0.01
CA LYS A 45 -5.31 11.72 0.83
C LYS A 45 -4.87 13.16 1.10
N ASN A 46 -3.60 13.38 1.43
CA ASN A 46 -3.08 14.71 1.70
C ASN A 46 -3.04 15.62 0.47
N ALA A 47 -2.93 15.07 -0.75
CA ALA A 47 -2.94 15.84 -1.99
C ALA A 47 -4.36 16.08 -2.50
N VAL A 48 -5.20 15.05 -2.46
CA VAL A 48 -6.55 15.04 -3.04
C VAL A 48 -7.56 15.64 -2.07
N CYS A 49 -7.34 15.65 -0.76
CA CYS A 49 -8.30 16.23 0.20
C CYS A 49 -7.91 17.62 0.73
N GLN A 50 -7.00 18.34 0.05
CA GLN A 50 -6.67 19.73 0.42
C GLN A 50 -7.84 20.69 0.22
N GLU A 51 -8.59 20.49 -0.87
CA GLU A 51 -9.83 21.19 -1.14
C GLU A 51 -11.02 20.27 -0.88
N VAL A 52 -12.18 20.87 -0.59
CA VAL A 52 -13.43 20.13 -0.35
C VAL A 52 -13.71 19.19 -1.54
N PRO A 53 -13.98 17.90 -1.29
CA PRO A 53 -14.42 16.98 -2.34
C PRO A 53 -15.69 17.48 -3.02
N THR A 54 -15.74 17.41 -4.34
CA THR A 54 -16.86 17.93 -5.14
C THR A 54 -17.66 16.79 -5.78
N THR A 55 -17.39 16.48 -7.04
CA THR A 55 -18.05 15.41 -7.80
C THR A 55 -17.11 14.21 -7.95
N PRO A 56 -17.64 13.00 -8.20
CA PRO A 56 -16.82 11.82 -8.48
C PRO A 56 -15.80 12.05 -9.60
N GLU A 57 -16.20 12.70 -10.68
CA GLU A 57 -15.35 12.93 -11.86
C GLU A 57 -14.18 13.86 -11.51
N ASN A 58 -14.45 14.95 -10.78
CA ASN A 58 -13.38 15.84 -10.33
C ASN A 58 -12.42 15.14 -9.35
N MET A 59 -12.95 14.28 -8.48
CA MET A 59 -12.12 13.51 -7.55
C MET A 59 -11.25 12.48 -8.28
N GLU A 60 -11.77 11.81 -9.31
CA GLU A 60 -10.98 10.92 -10.17
C GLU A 60 -9.84 11.68 -10.86
N GLU A 61 -10.12 12.83 -11.47
CA GLU A 61 -9.08 13.68 -12.09
C GLU A 61 -8.00 14.11 -11.09
N ARG A 62 -8.41 14.48 -9.86
CA ARG A 62 -7.47 14.85 -8.78
C ARG A 62 -6.60 13.68 -8.35
N ILE A 63 -7.17 12.48 -8.24
CA ILE A 63 -6.41 11.27 -7.91
C ILE A 63 -5.40 10.96 -9.01
N ILE A 64 -5.81 10.99 -10.28
CA ILE A 64 -4.92 10.74 -11.43
C ILE A 64 -3.79 11.76 -11.45
N ALA A 65 -4.10 13.05 -11.28
CA ALA A 65 -3.11 14.12 -11.24
C ALA A 65 -2.15 13.97 -10.04
N ALA A 66 -2.64 13.58 -8.87
CA ALA A 66 -1.81 13.32 -7.69
C ALA A 66 -0.86 12.15 -7.92
N CYS A 67 -1.36 11.03 -8.46
CA CYS A 67 -0.54 9.87 -8.83
C CYS A 67 0.57 10.24 -9.81
N ALA A 68 0.26 11.04 -10.85
CA ALA A 68 1.24 11.47 -11.85
C ALA A 68 2.40 12.31 -11.27
N ARG A 69 2.20 12.93 -10.10
CA ARG A 69 3.22 13.74 -9.40
C ARG A 69 4.09 12.92 -8.46
N ILE A 70 3.68 11.71 -8.08
CA ILE A 70 4.46 10.84 -7.21
C ILE A 70 5.56 10.20 -8.05
N SER A 71 6.81 10.62 -7.84
CA SER A 71 7.94 9.98 -8.50
C SER A 71 8.21 8.59 -7.90
N LEU A 72 8.82 7.70 -8.69
CA LEU A 72 9.24 6.38 -8.20
C LEU A 72 10.20 6.49 -7.00
N GLU A 73 11.02 7.54 -6.95
CA GLU A 73 11.92 7.84 -5.82
C GLU A 73 11.18 8.25 -4.55
N THR A 74 9.96 8.78 -4.69
CA THR A 74 9.10 9.14 -3.55
C THR A 74 8.56 7.88 -2.86
N ILE A 75 8.43 6.75 -3.59
CA ILE A 75 8.19 5.43 -3.00
C ILE A 75 9.51 4.96 -2.39
N ARG A 76 9.78 5.46 -1.18
CA ARG A 76 11.07 5.29 -0.51
C ARG A 76 11.35 3.83 -0.20
N ARG A 77 12.19 3.21 -1.04
CA ARG A 77 12.74 1.87 -0.82
C ARG A 77 13.35 1.73 0.58
N ASP A 78 14.05 2.76 1.07
CA ASP A 78 14.66 2.78 2.40
C ASP A 78 13.63 2.67 3.54
N VAL A 79 12.44 3.27 3.37
CA VAL A 79 11.36 3.17 4.37
C VAL A 79 10.79 1.75 4.39
N ALA A 80 10.61 1.14 3.22
CA ALA A 80 10.18 -0.26 3.12
C ALA A 80 11.21 -1.20 3.78
N ILE A 81 12.51 -1.00 3.51
CA ILE A 81 13.59 -1.79 4.12
C ILE A 81 13.61 -1.58 5.64
N ARG A 82 13.48 -0.35 6.14
CA ARG A 82 13.42 -0.07 7.59
C ARG A 82 12.23 -0.75 8.25
N ARG A 83 11.04 -0.68 7.65
CA ARG A 83 9.83 -1.35 8.16
C ARG A 83 10.00 -2.87 8.18
N LEU A 84 10.60 -3.46 7.15
CA LEU A 84 10.95 -4.89 7.12
C LEU A 84 11.92 -5.27 8.25
N GLN A 85 12.97 -4.47 8.47
CA GLN A 85 13.93 -4.73 9.54
C GLN A 85 13.28 -4.68 10.92
N LEU A 86 12.46 -3.65 11.18
CA LEU A 86 11.72 -3.53 12.44
C LEU A 86 10.75 -4.70 12.66
N CYS A 87 10.12 -5.20 11.58
CA CYS A 87 9.30 -6.40 11.65
C CYS A 87 10.12 -7.63 12.04
N ILE A 88 11.31 -7.81 11.46
CA ILE A 88 12.23 -8.91 11.81
C ILE A 88 12.67 -8.80 13.27
N ASP A 89 13.10 -7.61 13.70
CA ASP A 89 13.57 -7.36 15.07
C ASP A 89 12.44 -7.59 16.11
N ALA A 90 11.20 -7.30 15.72
CA ALA A 90 10.00 -7.57 16.51
C ALA A 90 9.48 -9.01 16.39
N ASN A 91 10.19 -9.93 15.71
CA ASN A 91 9.74 -11.30 15.42
C ASN A 91 8.33 -11.37 14.79
N GLY A 92 8.00 -10.41 13.92
CA GLY A 92 6.70 -10.31 13.25
C GLY A 92 5.59 -9.65 14.08
N HIS A 93 5.86 -9.19 15.30
CA HIS A 93 4.91 -8.40 16.09
C HIS A 93 4.77 -6.96 15.58
N HIS A 94 3.73 -6.25 16.05
CA HIS A 94 3.52 -4.84 15.73
C HIS A 94 4.71 -3.98 16.14
N PHE A 95 5.21 -3.18 15.21
CA PHE A 95 6.41 -2.35 15.38
C PHE A 95 6.15 -0.87 15.11
N GLU A 96 4.91 -0.47 14.84
CA GLU A 96 4.59 0.94 14.52
C GLU A 96 4.98 1.91 15.65
N HIS A 97 4.99 1.46 16.90
CA HIS A 97 5.45 2.24 18.05
C HIS A 97 6.97 2.54 18.04
N LEU A 98 7.72 1.91 17.14
CA LEU A 98 9.17 2.09 16.95
C LEU A 98 9.49 2.94 15.70
N LEU A 99 8.46 3.36 14.94
CA LEU A 99 8.64 4.05 13.66
C LEU A 99 8.96 5.53 13.81
#